data_AF-A0A667FSI1-F1
#
_entry.id   AF-A0A667FSI1-F1
#
_cell.length_a   1.000
_cell.length_b   1.000
_cell.length_c   1.000
_cell.angle_alpha   90.00
_cell.angle_beta   90.00
_cell.angle_gamma   90.00
#
_symmetry.space_group_name_H-M   'P 1'
#
loop_
_entity.id
_entity.type
_entity.pdbx_description
1 polymer ?
#
loop_
_entity_poly.entity_id
_entity_poly.type
_entity_poly.pdbx_seq_one_letter_code
_entity_poly.pdbx_strand_id
1 'polypeptide(L)'
;MPSETLWEIAKAEVEKRGSGGGEGDGVEIGEKSVFFIGSKNGGKTTIILRCLDRDEPPKPTLALEYTYGRRTKGHNIPKDIAHFWELGGGTSLLDLISIPITSDTLRTFSIVLVLDLSKPNDLWPTMENLLQAMKSHVDKMIMKLGKTNSKAASEMRQRIWSNMQKDHPDFDSEKRKVICKTLRFVAHYYGASLMFTSKSEALLLKIRGVINQLAFGIDRSKSICVDQNKPLFITAGLDSLSQIGSPPVPDNDIGKLHAHSPMELWKKVYERVFPPKSINTLKDTKDPARDPQYAEREVDEMRMQKDQELEQYKRSSSKSWKQIELDS
;
A
#
# COMPACT_ATOMS: atom_id res chain seq x y z
N MET A 1 54.95 -13.56 4.43
CA MET A 1 53.59 -13.09 4.09
C MET A 1 52.74 -14.29 3.72
N PRO A 2 51.53 -14.46 4.26
CA PRO A 2 50.56 -15.36 3.64
C PRO A 2 50.21 -14.80 2.26
N SER A 3 50.14 -15.66 1.24
CA SER A 3 49.64 -15.28 -0.08
C SER A 3 48.12 -15.27 -0.04
N GLU A 4 47.50 -14.12 -0.28
CA GLU A 4 46.05 -14.04 -0.47
C GLU A 4 45.62 -14.99 -1.59
N THR A 5 44.57 -15.78 -1.33
CA THR A 5 44.05 -16.72 -2.32
C THR A 5 43.28 -15.98 -3.40
N LEU A 6 43.20 -16.58 -4.59
CA LEU A 6 42.40 -16.04 -5.70
C LEU A 6 40.93 -15.78 -5.30
N TRP A 7 40.40 -16.56 -4.36
CA TRP A 7 39.04 -16.40 -3.81
C TRP A 7 38.90 -15.21 -2.87
N GLU A 8 39.91 -14.89 -2.06
CA GLU A 8 39.90 -13.69 -1.20
C GLU A 8 39.99 -12.42 -2.05
N ILE A 9 40.85 -12.41 -3.08
CA ILE A 9 40.95 -11.31 -4.04
C ILE A 9 39.63 -11.12 -4.81
N ALA A 10 39.04 -12.22 -5.32
CA ALA A 10 37.76 -12.18 -6.03
C ALA A 10 36.60 -11.71 -5.13
N LYS A 11 36.56 -12.17 -3.88
CA LYS A 11 35.58 -11.74 -2.88
C LYS A 11 35.72 -10.25 -2.57
N ALA A 12 36.94 -9.78 -2.30
CA ALA A 12 37.20 -8.38 -1.97
C ALA A 12 36.80 -7.44 -3.12
N GLU A 13 37.07 -7.81 -4.37
CA GLU A 13 36.64 -7.03 -5.54
C GLU A 13 35.11 -6.99 -5.71
N VAL A 14 34.40 -8.09 -5.42
CA VAL A 14 32.92 -8.13 -5.44
C VAL A 14 32.33 -7.30 -4.29
N GLU A 15 32.84 -7.43 -3.06
CA GLU A 15 32.38 -6.64 -1.90
C GLU A 15 32.66 -5.14 -2.09
N LYS A 16 33.80 -4.78 -2.69
CA LYS A 16 34.15 -3.41 -3.05
C LYS A 16 33.23 -2.82 -4.12
N ARG A 17 32.82 -3.62 -5.11
CA ARG A 17 31.81 -3.20 -6.12
C ARG A 17 30.40 -3.11 -5.54
N GLY A 18 30.04 -3.97 -4.59
CA GLY A 18 28.73 -3.94 -3.92
C GLY A 18 28.58 -2.82 -2.88
N SER A 19 29.69 -2.32 -2.31
CA SER A 19 29.69 -1.22 -1.34
C SER A 19 30.05 0.14 -1.97
N GLY A 20 30.80 0.15 -3.07
CA GLY A 20 31.10 1.33 -3.88
C GLY A 20 29.94 1.74 -4.77
N GLY A 21 28.89 2.33 -4.17
CA GLY A 21 27.93 3.14 -4.92
C GLY A 21 28.66 4.26 -5.65
N GLY A 22 28.74 4.18 -6.98
CA GLY A 22 29.65 5.03 -7.77
C GLY A 22 29.33 6.51 -7.66
N GLU A 23 30.34 7.34 -7.45
CA GLU A 23 30.25 8.80 -7.52
C GLU A 23 30.11 9.25 -8.98
N GLY A 24 28.92 9.02 -9.54
CA GLY A 24 28.48 9.48 -10.85
C GLY A 24 27.01 9.88 -10.78
N ASP A 25 26.64 10.96 -11.46
CA ASP A 25 25.29 11.53 -11.41
C ASP A 25 24.29 10.64 -12.18
N GLY A 26 23.71 9.65 -11.49
CA GLY A 26 22.83 8.67 -12.14
C GLY A 26 22.24 7.60 -11.20
N VAL A 27 21.01 7.85 -10.76
CA VAL A 27 19.96 6.91 -10.31
C VAL A 27 20.42 5.55 -9.73
N GLU A 28 20.20 5.34 -8.42
CA GLU A 28 20.32 4.03 -7.76
C GLU A 28 19.73 2.88 -8.59
N ILE A 29 20.57 1.93 -9.00
CA ILE A 29 20.16 0.70 -9.71
C ILE A 29 19.65 -0.33 -8.69
N GLY A 30 18.60 0.04 -7.96
CA GLY A 30 17.90 -0.80 -6.99
C GLY A 30 16.47 -1.06 -7.44
N GLU A 31 16.07 -2.34 -7.48
CA GLU A 31 14.69 -2.73 -7.76
C GLU A 31 13.75 -2.17 -6.67
N LYS A 32 12.61 -1.61 -7.09
CA LYS A 32 11.68 -0.91 -6.17
C LYS A 32 10.38 -1.67 -6.05
N SER A 33 9.81 -1.65 -4.85
CA SER A 33 8.57 -2.37 -4.52
C SER A 33 7.45 -1.38 -4.21
N VAL A 34 6.32 -1.48 -4.91
CA VAL A 34 5.13 -0.66 -4.69
C VAL A 34 3.98 -1.56 -4.24
N PHE A 35 3.47 -1.34 -3.02
CA PHE A 35 2.42 -2.16 -2.41
C PHE A 35 1.10 -1.40 -2.33
N PHE A 36 0.11 -1.91 -3.05
CA PHE A 36 -1.24 -1.39 -3.16
C PHE A 36 -2.14 -2.04 -2.10
N ILE A 37 -2.46 -1.27 -1.06
CA ILE A 37 -3.41 -1.62 -0.01
C ILE A 37 -4.68 -0.76 -0.17
N GLY A 38 -5.85 -1.26 0.25
CA GLY A 38 -7.07 -0.47 0.09
C GLY A 38 -8.36 -1.27 -0.09
N SER A 39 -9.47 -0.54 -0.29
CA SER A 39 -10.84 -1.07 -0.40
C SER A 39 -10.97 -2.24 -1.39
N LYS A 40 -11.82 -3.23 -1.06
CA LYS A 40 -12.26 -4.28 -2.00
C LYS A 40 -12.96 -3.59 -3.19
N ASN A 41 -12.52 -3.92 -4.40
CA ASN A 41 -12.96 -3.32 -5.67
C ASN A 41 -12.66 -1.81 -5.85
N GLY A 42 -11.76 -1.21 -5.05
CA GLY A 42 -11.40 0.21 -5.13
C GLY A 42 -10.56 0.64 -6.35
N GLY A 43 -10.45 -0.18 -7.40
CA GLY A 43 -9.68 0.13 -8.62
C GLY A 43 -8.16 -0.08 -8.55
N LYS A 44 -7.65 -0.72 -7.48
CA LYS A 44 -6.21 -1.02 -7.29
C LYS A 44 -5.58 -1.69 -8.52
N THR A 45 -6.12 -2.83 -8.95
CA THR A 45 -5.67 -3.60 -10.12
C THR A 45 -5.72 -2.78 -11.40
N THR A 46 -6.76 -1.96 -11.58
CA THR A 46 -6.89 -1.04 -12.72
C THR A 46 -5.75 -0.02 -12.76
N ILE A 47 -5.35 0.52 -11.62
CA ILE A 47 -4.20 1.43 -11.53
C ILE A 47 -2.92 0.67 -11.90
N ILE A 48 -2.67 -0.52 -11.34
CA ILE A 48 -1.47 -1.32 -11.62
C ILE A 48 -1.37 -1.65 -13.12
N LEU A 49 -2.43 -2.21 -13.72
CA LEU A 49 -2.47 -2.58 -15.13
C LEU A 49 -2.21 -1.36 -16.04
N ARG A 50 -2.90 -0.23 -15.79
CA ARG A 50 -2.70 1.00 -16.58
C ARG A 50 -1.32 1.62 -16.39
N CYS A 51 -0.67 1.43 -15.24
CA CYS A 51 0.73 1.87 -15.06
C CYS A 51 1.71 1.10 -15.96
N LEU A 52 1.42 -0.18 -16.17
CA LEU A 52 2.22 -1.18 -16.90
C LEU A 52 1.94 -1.25 -18.42
N ASP A 53 1.13 -0.34 -18.98
CA ASP A 53 0.62 -0.42 -20.37
C ASP A 53 -0.12 -1.74 -20.68
N ARG A 54 -0.86 -2.27 -19.70
CA ARG A 54 -1.70 -3.47 -19.87
C ARG A 54 -3.16 -3.07 -19.94
N ASP A 55 -3.76 -3.21 -21.12
CA ASP A 55 -5.19 -2.97 -21.34
C ASP A 55 -6.04 -4.24 -21.08
N GLU A 56 -5.62 -5.03 -20.08
CA GLU A 56 -6.32 -6.23 -19.59
C GLU A 56 -7.53 -5.85 -18.71
N PRO A 57 -8.65 -6.60 -18.74
CA PRO A 57 -9.75 -6.37 -17.80
C PRO A 57 -9.32 -6.72 -16.35
N PRO A 58 -9.49 -5.82 -15.37
CA PRO A 58 -9.05 -6.05 -14.00
C PRO A 58 -9.87 -7.17 -13.33
N LYS A 59 -9.17 -8.23 -12.90
CA LYS A 59 -9.77 -9.37 -12.19
C LYS A 59 -9.93 -9.06 -10.69
N PRO A 60 -10.85 -9.72 -9.96
CA PRO A 60 -11.04 -9.47 -8.52
C PRO A 60 -9.89 -10.06 -7.69
N THR A 61 -9.06 -9.20 -7.10
CA THR A 61 -7.83 -9.56 -6.37
C THR A 61 -8.07 -10.58 -5.25
N LEU A 62 -7.40 -11.74 -5.31
CA LEU A 62 -7.40 -12.73 -4.22
C LEU A 62 -6.15 -12.62 -3.34
N ALA A 63 -6.38 -12.63 -2.02
CA ALA A 63 -5.34 -12.65 -0.99
C ALA A 63 -4.24 -11.59 -1.15
N LEU A 64 -3.07 -11.97 -1.69
CA LEU A 64 -1.95 -11.09 -1.99
C LEU A 64 -1.46 -11.44 -3.40
N GLU A 65 -1.66 -10.54 -4.35
CA GLU A 65 -1.21 -10.73 -5.73
C GLU A 65 0.14 -10.04 -5.96
N TYR A 66 0.94 -10.63 -6.85
CA TYR A 66 2.24 -10.12 -7.27
C TYR A 66 2.25 -9.92 -8.79
N THR A 67 2.86 -8.84 -9.24
CA THR A 67 3.12 -8.54 -10.65
C THR A 67 4.42 -7.74 -10.74
N TYR A 68 5.10 -7.74 -11.89
CA TYR A 68 6.26 -6.89 -12.11
C TYR A 68 6.15 -6.10 -13.42
N GLY A 69 6.78 -4.92 -13.42
CA GLY A 69 7.01 -4.10 -14.60
C GLY A 69 8.49 -4.10 -14.98
N ARG A 70 8.77 -3.83 -16.26
CA ARG A 70 10.12 -3.59 -16.77
C ARG A 70 10.16 -2.31 -17.60
N ARG A 71 11.09 -1.40 -17.31
CA ARG A 71 11.25 -0.13 -18.04
C ARG A 71 12.62 -0.05 -18.71
N THR A 72 12.64 0.33 -19.99
CA THR A 72 13.87 0.63 -20.73
C THR A 72 14.27 2.09 -20.54
N LYS A 73 15.51 2.34 -20.09
CA LYS A 73 16.10 3.70 -20.00
C LYS A 73 16.78 4.18 -21.29
N GLY A 74 17.11 3.28 -22.22
CA GLY A 74 17.75 3.60 -23.50
C GLY A 74 18.24 2.34 -24.22
N HIS A 75 19.02 2.51 -25.30
CA HIS A 75 19.74 1.39 -25.93
C HIS A 75 20.85 0.87 -25.01
N ASN A 76 20.99 -0.45 -24.93
CA ASN A 76 22.01 -1.19 -24.16
C ASN A 76 22.08 -0.93 -22.64
N ILE A 77 21.17 -0.15 -22.07
CA ILE A 77 21.01 0.00 -20.61
C ILE A 77 20.14 -1.16 -20.08
N PRO A 78 20.49 -1.82 -18.96
CA PRO A 78 19.62 -2.78 -18.29
C PRO A 78 18.21 -2.24 -18.05
N LYS A 79 17.20 -3.11 -18.13
CA LYS A 79 15.81 -2.70 -17.85
C LYS A 79 15.61 -2.60 -16.34
N ASP A 80 15.12 -1.46 -15.87
CA ASP A 80 14.68 -1.32 -14.48
C ASP A 80 13.54 -2.31 -14.22
N ILE A 81 13.58 -3.02 -13.10
CA ILE A 81 12.49 -3.88 -12.63
C ILE A 81 11.80 -3.20 -11.46
N ALA A 82 10.48 -3.23 -11.48
CA ALA A 82 9.64 -2.77 -10.38
C ALA A 82 8.63 -3.84 -10.00
N HIS A 83 8.52 -4.09 -8.70
CA HIS A 83 7.65 -5.09 -8.11
C HIS A 83 6.36 -4.42 -7.64
N PHE A 84 5.23 -5.02 -8.02
CA PHE A 84 3.89 -4.56 -7.66
C PHE A 84 3.24 -5.65 -6.82
N TRP A 85 2.85 -5.27 -5.60
CA TRP A 85 2.10 -6.12 -4.69
C TRP A 85 0.70 -5.54 -4.53
N GLU A 86 -0.34 -6.37 -4.46
CA GLU A 86 -1.72 -5.92 -4.24
C GLU A 86 -2.43 -6.74 -3.15
N LEU A 87 -2.96 -6.07 -2.13
CA LEU A 87 -3.74 -6.72 -1.07
C LEU A 87 -5.22 -6.86 -1.46
N GLY A 88 -5.64 -8.09 -1.74
CA GLY A 88 -7.04 -8.47 -1.89
C GLY A 88 -7.80 -8.47 -0.56
N GLY A 89 -9.12 -8.68 -0.61
CA GLY A 89 -9.96 -8.79 0.60
C GLY A 89 -10.15 -7.53 1.46
N GLY A 90 -9.41 -6.43 1.22
CA GLY A 90 -9.57 -5.17 1.95
C GLY A 90 -8.89 -5.21 3.33
N THR A 91 -9.68 -5.11 4.41
CA THR A 91 -9.18 -5.20 5.80
C THR A 91 -9.19 -6.63 6.36
N SER A 92 -9.63 -7.63 5.60
CA SER A 92 -9.83 -9.00 6.10
C SER A 92 -8.56 -9.87 6.15
N LEU A 93 -7.45 -9.44 5.52
CA LEU A 93 -6.26 -10.26 5.28
C LEU A 93 -4.96 -9.51 5.66
N LEU A 94 -5.01 -8.73 6.73
CA LEU A 94 -3.90 -7.85 7.19
C LEU A 94 -2.61 -8.63 7.49
N ASP A 95 -2.69 -9.91 7.84
CA ASP A 95 -1.51 -10.75 8.11
C ASP A 95 -0.56 -10.84 6.90
N LEU A 96 -1.11 -10.76 5.67
CA LEU A 96 -0.35 -10.81 4.42
C LEU A 96 0.50 -9.55 4.18
N ILE A 97 0.25 -8.45 4.89
CA ILE A 97 1.09 -7.23 4.86
C ILE A 97 2.53 -7.53 5.29
N SER A 98 2.74 -8.58 6.09
CA SER A 98 4.05 -8.98 6.57
C SER A 98 4.97 -9.58 5.49
N ILE A 99 4.41 -10.07 4.37
CA ILE A 99 5.14 -10.82 3.33
C ILE A 99 6.04 -9.92 2.46
N PRO A 100 5.55 -8.82 1.83
CA PRO A 100 6.37 -8.01 0.92
C PRO A 100 7.34 -7.03 1.63
N ILE A 101 7.23 -6.85 2.96
CA ILE A 101 7.99 -5.87 3.73
C ILE A 101 9.03 -6.58 4.59
N THR A 102 10.25 -6.69 4.07
CA THR A 102 11.43 -7.25 4.76
C THR A 102 12.33 -6.13 5.31
N SER A 103 13.46 -6.48 5.93
CA SER A 103 14.50 -5.52 6.30
C SER A 103 15.13 -4.82 5.10
N ASP A 104 15.14 -5.51 3.96
CA ASP A 104 16.01 -5.20 2.82
C ASP A 104 15.22 -4.41 1.76
N THR A 105 13.95 -4.80 1.52
CA THR A 105 13.04 -4.04 0.67
C THR A 105 12.67 -2.69 1.28
N LEU A 106 12.72 -2.54 2.62
CA LEU A 106 12.23 -1.38 3.37
C LEU A 106 12.71 -0.01 2.86
N ARG A 107 13.90 0.06 2.25
CA ARG A 107 14.46 1.31 1.68
C ARG A 107 13.91 1.66 0.30
N THR A 108 13.59 0.66 -0.51
CA THR A 108 13.03 0.83 -1.88
C THR A 108 11.52 0.55 -1.93
N PHE A 109 10.89 0.40 -0.76
CA PHE A 109 9.46 0.14 -0.60
C PHE A 109 8.64 1.44 -0.65
N SER A 110 7.49 1.39 -1.32
CA SER A 110 6.50 2.46 -1.38
C SER A 110 5.10 1.91 -1.16
N ILE A 111 4.30 2.58 -0.33
CA ILE A 111 2.94 2.15 0.00
C ILE A 111 1.94 3.06 -0.72
N VAL A 112 0.96 2.46 -1.39
CA VAL A 112 -0.14 3.16 -2.07
C VAL A 112 -1.45 2.73 -1.43
N LEU A 113 -2.08 3.64 -0.69
CA LEU A 113 -3.40 3.43 -0.11
C LEU A 113 -4.49 3.90 -1.09
N VAL A 114 -5.33 2.98 -1.54
CA VAL A 114 -6.43 3.24 -2.49
C VAL A 114 -7.77 3.13 -1.78
N LEU A 115 -8.56 4.20 -1.80
CA LEU A 115 -9.80 4.30 -1.04
C LEU A 115 -11.01 4.56 -1.95
N ASP A 116 -12.07 3.77 -1.77
CA ASP A 116 -13.29 3.85 -2.57
C ASP A 116 -14.21 5.00 -2.11
N LEU A 117 -14.11 6.15 -2.79
CA LEU A 117 -14.91 7.34 -2.50
C LEU A 117 -16.43 7.14 -2.71
N SER A 118 -16.89 6.04 -3.35
CA SER A 118 -18.32 5.74 -3.44
C SER A 118 -18.93 5.24 -2.12
N LYS A 119 -18.09 4.87 -1.14
CA LYS A 119 -18.50 4.35 0.17
C LYS A 119 -17.92 5.17 1.33
N PRO A 120 -18.34 6.45 1.50
CA PRO A 120 -17.69 7.34 2.47
C PRO A 120 -17.77 6.84 3.93
N ASN A 121 -18.87 6.19 4.33
CA ASN A 121 -18.98 5.54 5.65
C ASN A 121 -17.88 4.50 5.94
N ASP A 122 -17.34 3.88 4.88
CA ASP A 122 -16.39 2.78 4.96
C ASP A 122 -14.94 3.29 4.78
N LEU A 123 -14.75 4.56 4.37
CA LEU A 123 -13.44 5.18 4.12
C LEU A 123 -12.58 5.23 5.38
N TRP A 124 -13.08 5.81 6.48
CA TRP A 124 -12.28 5.95 7.70
C TRP A 124 -11.92 4.59 8.33
N PRO A 125 -12.86 3.63 8.55
CA PRO A 125 -12.50 2.32 9.08
C PRO A 125 -11.55 1.54 8.17
N THR A 126 -11.66 1.65 6.85
CA THR A 126 -10.71 1.01 5.92
C THR A 126 -9.32 1.62 6.06
N MET A 127 -9.22 2.95 6.02
CA MET A 127 -7.97 3.72 6.12
C MET A 127 -7.26 3.50 7.46
N GLU A 128 -7.98 3.59 8.57
CA GLU A 128 -7.45 3.49 9.92
C GLU A 128 -6.85 2.10 10.19
N ASN A 129 -7.61 1.03 9.91
CA ASN A 129 -7.13 -0.35 10.09
C ASN A 129 -5.90 -0.66 9.22
N LEU A 130 -5.92 -0.24 7.95
CA LEU A 130 -4.80 -0.47 7.02
C LEU A 130 -3.54 0.30 7.42
N LEU A 131 -3.66 1.58 7.78
CA LEU A 131 -2.53 2.40 8.21
C LEU A 131 -1.98 1.95 9.57
N GLN A 132 -2.84 1.51 10.51
CA GLN A 132 -2.40 0.98 11.80
C GLN A 132 -1.65 -0.35 11.65
N ALA A 133 -2.17 -1.29 10.86
CA ALA A 133 -1.50 -2.56 10.57
C ALA A 133 -0.16 -2.34 9.86
N MET A 134 -0.15 -1.50 8.82
CA MET A 134 1.05 -1.11 8.07
C MET A 134 2.11 -0.48 8.99
N LYS A 135 1.73 0.54 9.78
CA LYS A 135 2.64 1.19 10.73
C LYS A 135 3.17 0.19 11.76
N SER A 136 2.32 -0.68 12.30
CA SER A 136 2.73 -1.70 13.28
C SER A 136 3.78 -2.66 12.72
N HIS A 137 3.67 -3.07 11.45
CA HIS A 137 4.68 -3.92 10.82
C HIS A 137 5.96 -3.15 10.47
N VAL A 138 5.84 -1.94 9.90
CA VAL A 138 6.99 -1.08 9.57
C VAL A 138 7.79 -0.70 10.82
N ASP A 139 7.14 -0.29 11.91
CA ASP A 139 7.80 -0.01 13.19
C ASP A 139 8.58 -1.24 13.69
N LYS A 140 7.97 -2.45 13.63
CA LYS A 140 8.65 -3.71 13.99
C LYS A 140 9.87 -4.00 13.11
N MET A 141 9.80 -3.73 11.80
CA MET A 141 10.96 -3.93 10.90
C MET A 141 12.06 -2.89 11.15
N ILE A 142 11.71 -1.63 11.41
CA ILE A 142 12.66 -0.59 11.82
C ILE A 142 13.34 -0.96 13.15
N MET A 143 12.59 -1.48 14.14
CA MET A 143 13.15 -1.95 15.42
C MET A 143 14.03 -3.21 15.28
N LYS A 144 13.83 -4.05 14.26
CA LYS A 144 14.78 -5.11 13.90
C LYS A 144 16.04 -4.53 13.26
N LEU A 145 15.89 -3.68 12.24
CA LEU A 145 17.00 -3.11 11.46
C LEU A 145 17.88 -2.16 12.28
N GLY A 146 17.31 -1.39 13.21
CA GLY A 146 18.03 -0.47 14.09
C GLY A 146 18.96 -1.15 15.10
N LYS A 147 18.78 -2.46 15.35
CA LYS A 147 19.75 -3.28 16.11
C LYS A 147 20.97 -3.68 15.27
N THR A 148 20.90 -3.51 13.94
CA THR A 148 21.91 -3.98 12.98
C THR A 148 22.67 -2.82 12.33
N ASN A 149 22.01 -1.69 12.02
CA ASN A 149 22.71 -0.51 11.48
C ASN A 149 21.95 0.80 11.75
N SER A 150 22.58 1.72 12.49
CA SER A 150 21.94 2.94 13.03
C SER A 150 21.71 4.07 12.01
N LYS A 151 22.47 4.09 10.91
CA LYS A 151 22.66 5.34 10.12
C LYS A 151 21.51 5.69 9.15
N ALA A 152 20.63 4.75 8.81
CA ALA A 152 19.68 4.88 7.69
C ALA A 152 18.30 5.47 8.05
N ALA A 153 17.94 5.57 9.33
CA ALA A 153 16.57 5.96 9.76
C ALA A 153 16.31 7.48 9.79
N SER A 154 17.36 8.29 9.59
CA SER A 154 17.35 9.76 9.69
C SER A 154 17.05 10.46 8.36
N GLU A 155 17.44 9.88 7.23
CA GLU A 155 17.56 10.59 5.94
C GLU A 155 16.21 10.77 5.21
N MET A 156 15.21 9.96 5.53
CA MET A 156 13.93 9.84 4.80
C MET A 156 12.94 11.02 4.98
N ARG A 157 13.32 12.14 5.61
CA ARG A 157 12.38 13.12 6.20
C ARG A 157 12.32 14.54 5.58
N GLN A 158 12.81 14.77 4.36
CA GLN A 158 13.03 16.15 3.84
C GLN A 158 12.63 16.43 2.37
N ARG A 159 12.37 17.73 2.09
CA ARG A 159 12.26 18.46 0.78
C ARG A 159 10.88 18.57 0.08
N ILE A 160 10.14 19.70 0.25
CA ILE A 160 8.86 19.97 -0.46
C ILE A 160 8.42 21.47 -0.54
N TRP A 161 7.90 21.95 -1.70
CA TRP A 161 7.11 23.21 -1.98
C TRP A 161 6.77 23.34 -3.51
N SER A 162 5.73 24.01 -4.10
CA SER A 162 4.36 24.48 -3.73
C SER A 162 3.53 24.91 -5.00
N ASN A 163 2.17 24.91 -4.96
CA ASN A 163 1.16 25.58 -5.87
C ASN A 163 1.00 25.16 -7.37
N MET A 164 -0.12 25.35 -8.13
CA MET A 164 -1.60 25.45 -7.89
C MET A 164 -2.42 25.66 -9.25
N GLN A 165 -3.63 25.05 -9.47
CA GLN A 165 -4.88 25.59 -10.17
C GLN A 165 -5.79 24.61 -11.03
N LYS A 166 -7.12 24.88 -11.04
CA LYS A 166 -8.23 24.73 -12.06
C LYS A 166 -8.52 23.40 -12.85
N ASP A 167 -9.76 23.02 -13.25
CA ASP A 167 -11.16 23.43 -12.94
C ASP A 167 -12.23 22.29 -13.10
N HIS A 168 -13.49 22.53 -12.68
CA HIS A 168 -14.73 21.69 -12.83
C HIS A 168 -14.85 20.40 -11.92
N PRO A 169 -16.03 19.73 -11.79
CA PRO A 169 -16.69 19.47 -10.49
C PRO A 169 -17.02 17.94 -10.30
N ASP A 170 -18.02 17.41 -9.58
CA ASP A 170 -19.03 17.91 -8.62
C ASP A 170 -19.44 16.79 -7.63
N PHE A 171 -19.99 17.12 -6.44
CA PHE A 171 -20.80 16.28 -5.54
C PHE A 171 -21.24 17.13 -4.32
N ASP A 172 -22.39 16.81 -3.69
CA ASP A 172 -22.98 17.47 -2.49
C ASP A 172 -21.95 18.20 -1.60
N SER A 173 -21.96 19.53 -1.66
CA SER A 173 -20.76 20.36 -1.43
C SER A 173 -20.19 20.24 -0.02
N GLU A 174 -21.03 20.25 1.01
CA GLU A 174 -20.58 20.14 2.41
C GLU A 174 -20.08 18.74 2.74
N LYS A 175 -20.72 17.68 2.22
CA LYS A 175 -20.24 16.29 2.35
C LYS A 175 -18.90 16.11 1.63
N ARG A 176 -18.77 16.68 0.43
CA ARG A 176 -17.53 16.65 -0.36
C ARG A 176 -16.40 17.42 0.32
N LYS A 177 -16.69 18.60 0.87
CA LYS A 177 -15.78 19.44 1.69
C LYS A 177 -15.26 18.70 2.92
N VAL A 178 -16.09 17.92 3.62
CA VAL A 178 -15.66 17.02 4.71
C VAL A 178 -14.66 15.99 4.19
N ILE A 179 -14.99 15.21 3.15
CA ILE A 179 -14.09 14.20 2.57
C ILE A 179 -12.76 14.82 2.12
N CYS A 180 -12.81 15.90 1.35
CA CYS A 180 -11.63 16.57 0.81
C CYS A 180 -10.72 17.15 1.90
N LYS A 181 -11.27 17.82 2.93
CA LYS A 181 -10.46 18.33 4.05
C LYS A 181 -9.87 17.19 4.88
N THR A 182 -10.66 16.16 5.20
CA THR A 182 -10.19 15.03 6.03
C THR A 182 -9.07 14.26 5.34
N LEU A 183 -9.21 13.93 4.05
CA LEU A 183 -8.14 13.23 3.31
C LEU A 183 -6.90 14.09 3.13
N ARG A 184 -7.02 15.42 2.97
CA ARG A 184 -5.88 16.35 2.97
C ARG A 184 -5.16 16.37 4.32
N PHE A 185 -5.90 16.44 5.43
CA PHE A 185 -5.31 16.35 6.77
C PHE A 185 -4.55 15.03 6.97
N VAL A 186 -5.15 13.88 6.63
CA VAL A 186 -4.49 12.58 6.82
C VAL A 186 -3.24 12.45 5.93
N ALA A 187 -3.31 12.87 4.67
CA ALA A 187 -2.16 12.88 3.78
C ALA A 187 -1.01 13.75 4.32
N HIS A 188 -1.31 14.97 4.76
CA HIS A 188 -0.34 15.85 5.42
C HIS A 188 0.22 15.23 6.71
N TYR A 189 -0.62 14.60 7.54
CA TYR A 189 -0.21 14.00 8.82
C TYR A 189 0.81 12.86 8.63
N TYR A 190 0.66 12.05 7.59
CA TYR A 190 1.60 10.98 7.23
C TYR A 190 2.73 11.40 6.28
N GLY A 191 2.79 12.68 5.87
CA GLY A 191 3.76 13.15 4.87
C GLY A 191 3.58 12.49 3.50
N ALA A 192 2.35 12.13 3.15
CA ALA A 192 1.98 11.37 1.96
C ALA A 192 1.34 12.25 0.87
N SER A 193 1.37 11.78 -0.37
CA SER A 193 0.67 12.41 -1.49
C SER A 193 -0.81 11.97 -1.53
N LEU A 194 -1.72 12.88 -1.88
CA LEU A 194 -3.14 12.58 -2.07
C LEU A 194 -3.55 12.77 -3.53
N MET A 195 -4.16 11.77 -4.16
CA MET A 195 -4.59 11.85 -5.55
C MET A 195 -5.96 11.20 -5.74
N PHE A 196 -6.90 11.95 -6.31
CA PHE A 196 -8.20 11.47 -6.74
C PHE A 196 -8.12 11.02 -8.19
N THR A 197 -8.76 9.90 -8.51
CA THR A 197 -8.89 9.40 -9.88
C THR A 197 -10.32 8.90 -10.12
N SER A 198 -10.61 8.59 -11.38
CA SER A 198 -11.84 7.96 -11.83
C SER A 198 -11.52 7.08 -13.05
N LYS A 199 -12.54 6.67 -13.81
CA LYS A 199 -12.36 6.02 -15.11
C LYS A 199 -11.88 6.98 -16.22
N SER A 200 -11.50 8.21 -15.88
CA SER A 200 -10.96 9.19 -16.83
C SER A 200 -9.49 8.89 -17.14
N GLU A 201 -9.20 8.58 -18.40
CA GLU A 201 -7.83 8.37 -18.91
C GLU A 201 -6.87 9.52 -18.55
N ALA A 202 -7.35 10.77 -18.58
CA ALA A 202 -6.53 11.93 -18.21
C ALA A 202 -6.12 11.96 -16.72
N LEU A 203 -6.86 11.28 -15.82
CA LEU A 203 -6.49 11.10 -14.42
C LEU A 203 -5.65 9.84 -14.22
N LEU A 204 -5.96 8.75 -14.93
CA LEU A 204 -5.18 7.51 -14.89
C LEU A 204 -3.75 7.72 -15.42
N LEU A 205 -3.57 8.50 -16.49
CA LEU A 205 -2.25 8.89 -16.99
C LEU A 205 -1.46 9.76 -16.00
N LYS A 206 -2.14 10.63 -15.22
CA LYS A 206 -1.50 11.42 -14.15
C LYS A 206 -1.05 10.53 -12.99
N ILE A 207 -1.90 9.61 -12.51
CA ILE A 207 -1.50 8.62 -11.49
C ILE A 207 -0.37 7.73 -12.01
N ARG A 208 -0.45 7.27 -13.26
CA ARG A 208 0.62 6.49 -13.89
C ARG A 208 1.98 7.16 -13.83
N GLY A 209 2.07 8.47 -14.08
CA GLY A 209 3.32 9.22 -13.93
C GLY A 209 3.91 9.09 -12.51
N VAL A 210 3.05 9.18 -11.50
CA VAL A 210 3.44 9.14 -10.07
C VAL A 210 3.78 7.72 -9.59
N ILE A 211 3.00 6.72 -10.00
CA ILE A 211 3.35 5.31 -9.73
C ILE A 211 4.66 4.95 -10.42
N ASN A 212 4.92 5.44 -11.64
CA ASN A 212 6.20 5.25 -12.31
C ASN A 212 7.37 6.02 -11.65
N GLN A 213 7.13 7.15 -10.98
CA GLN A 213 8.10 7.79 -10.10
C GLN A 213 8.44 6.87 -8.91
N LEU A 214 7.45 6.27 -8.24
CA LEU A 214 7.68 5.34 -7.12
C LEU A 214 8.40 4.06 -7.57
N ALA A 215 7.96 3.48 -8.69
CA ALA A 215 8.43 2.21 -9.24
C ALA A 215 9.81 2.30 -9.91
N PHE A 216 10.12 3.40 -10.61
CA PHE A 216 11.31 3.52 -11.46
C PHE A 216 12.21 4.72 -11.13
N GLY A 217 11.88 5.53 -10.10
CA GLY A 217 12.71 6.65 -9.64
C GLY A 217 12.74 7.86 -10.58
N ILE A 218 11.74 8.02 -11.44
CA ILE A 218 11.62 9.12 -12.42
C ILE A 218 11.40 10.47 -11.70
N ASP A 219 11.86 11.57 -12.31
CA ASP A 219 11.65 12.93 -11.82
C ASP A 219 10.19 13.27 -11.44
N ARG A 220 10.06 14.04 -10.37
CA ARG A 220 8.76 14.36 -9.75
C ARG A 220 8.02 15.44 -10.51
N SER A 221 6.79 15.17 -10.93
CA SER A 221 5.87 16.22 -11.37
C SER A 221 5.42 17.08 -10.17
N LYS A 222 5.66 18.39 -10.24
CA LYS A 222 5.38 19.36 -9.16
C LYS A 222 3.92 19.86 -9.15
N SER A 223 2.98 19.11 -9.72
CA SER A 223 1.59 19.56 -9.87
C SER A 223 0.81 19.49 -8.56
N ILE A 224 -0.01 20.51 -8.29
CA ILE A 224 -0.96 20.52 -7.17
C ILE A 224 -2.32 21.15 -7.52
N CYS A 225 -3.37 20.49 -7.07
CA CYS A 225 -4.77 20.85 -7.10
C CYS A 225 -5.39 20.55 -5.72
N VAL A 226 -5.66 21.61 -4.93
CA VAL A 226 -6.26 21.55 -3.57
C VAL A 226 -7.75 21.89 -3.54
N ASP A 227 -8.29 22.28 -4.69
CA ASP A 227 -9.67 22.73 -4.83
C ASP A 227 -10.63 21.55 -4.73
N GLN A 228 -11.58 21.66 -3.81
CA GLN A 228 -12.43 20.56 -3.39
C GLN A 228 -13.39 20.12 -4.50
N ASN A 229 -13.72 21.00 -5.44
CA ASN A 229 -14.62 20.69 -6.56
C ASN A 229 -13.89 19.86 -7.64
N LYS A 230 -12.57 20.02 -7.79
CA LYS A 230 -11.75 19.18 -8.68
C LYS A 230 -11.49 17.79 -8.08
N PRO A 231 -10.98 16.84 -8.90
CA PRO A 231 -10.12 15.77 -8.41
C PRO A 231 -8.90 16.38 -7.69
N LEU A 232 -8.74 16.09 -6.40
CA LEU A 232 -7.55 16.52 -5.66
C LEU A 232 -6.30 15.85 -6.24
N PHE A 233 -5.21 16.59 -6.31
CA PHE A 233 -3.89 16.06 -6.68
C PHE A 233 -2.86 16.85 -5.89
N ILE A 234 -2.23 16.24 -4.90
CA ILE A 234 -1.39 16.94 -3.93
C ILE A 234 -0.17 16.05 -3.72
N THR A 235 0.97 16.41 -4.30
CA THR A 235 2.22 15.77 -3.94
C THR A 235 2.52 16.08 -2.48
N ALA A 236 2.94 15.07 -1.72
CA ALA A 236 3.26 15.13 -0.30
C ALA A 236 3.91 16.45 0.09
N GLY A 237 3.29 17.23 1.00
CA GLY A 237 3.78 18.50 1.56
C GLY A 237 3.79 19.74 0.65
N LEU A 238 3.16 19.68 -0.52
CA LEU A 238 2.78 20.89 -1.26
C LEU A 238 1.55 21.60 -0.64
N ASP A 239 1.01 21.04 0.44
CA ASP A 239 -0.15 21.47 1.23
C ASP A 239 0.30 21.72 2.68
N SER A 240 -0.48 22.47 3.45
CA SER A 240 -0.13 22.91 4.81
C SER A 240 -1.34 22.95 5.74
N LEU A 241 -1.13 22.74 7.04
CA LEU A 241 -2.21 22.77 8.04
C LEU A 241 -3.02 24.09 8.03
N SER A 242 -2.40 25.23 7.70
CA SER A 242 -3.08 26.52 7.54
C SER A 242 -3.96 26.58 6.28
N GLN A 243 -3.56 25.95 5.17
CA GLN A 243 -4.36 25.84 3.93
C GLN A 243 -5.44 24.73 4.01
N ILE A 244 -5.31 23.79 4.94
CA ILE A 244 -6.35 22.80 5.26
C ILE A 244 -7.37 23.42 6.23
N GLY A 245 -6.87 24.13 7.26
CA GLY A 245 -7.67 24.75 8.31
C GLY A 245 -8.39 23.74 9.21
N SER A 246 -9.25 24.25 10.10
CA SER A 246 -10.04 23.42 11.02
C SER A 246 -10.96 22.41 10.30
N PRO A 247 -11.35 21.31 10.98
CA PRO A 247 -12.41 20.43 10.51
C PRO A 247 -13.71 21.19 10.18
N PRO A 248 -14.44 20.83 9.11
CA PRO A 248 -15.65 21.54 8.72
C PRO A 248 -16.85 21.11 9.59
N VAL A 249 -17.04 21.82 10.70
CA VAL A 249 -18.22 21.76 11.59
C VAL A 249 -18.60 23.17 12.04
N PRO A 250 -19.84 23.41 12.51
CA PRO A 250 -20.20 24.67 13.15
C PRO A 250 -19.35 24.92 14.40
N ASP A 251 -18.85 26.14 14.58
CA ASP A 251 -17.80 26.46 15.57
C ASP A 251 -18.19 26.09 17.02
N ASN A 252 -19.48 26.23 17.36
CA ASN A 252 -20.06 25.86 18.66
C ASN A 252 -19.93 24.38 19.04
N ASP A 253 -19.54 23.49 18.12
CA ASP A 253 -19.43 22.05 18.38
C ASP A 253 -17.99 21.53 18.46
N ILE A 254 -16.98 22.28 18.01
CA ILE A 254 -15.56 21.84 18.08
C ILE A 254 -15.16 21.59 19.54
N GLY A 255 -15.43 22.54 20.44
CA GLY A 255 -15.09 22.44 21.86
C GLY A 255 -15.87 21.37 22.64
N LYS A 256 -16.93 20.78 22.06
CA LYS A 256 -17.70 19.67 22.66
C LYS A 256 -17.10 18.30 22.31
N LEU A 257 -16.35 18.21 21.21
CA LEU A 257 -15.68 16.99 20.78
C LEU A 257 -14.42 16.78 21.64
N HIS A 258 -14.60 16.12 22.78
CA HIS A 258 -13.53 15.69 23.68
C HIS A 258 -12.59 14.77 22.90
N ALA A 259 -11.46 15.31 22.40
CA ALA A 259 -10.49 14.60 21.58
C ALA A 259 -9.08 14.87 22.10
N HIS A 260 -8.31 13.81 22.27
CA HIS A 260 -6.96 13.82 22.85
C HIS A 260 -5.87 13.95 21.77
N SER A 261 -6.24 13.94 20.50
CA SER A 261 -5.33 14.19 19.37
C SER A 261 -6.05 14.86 18.19
N PRO A 262 -5.32 15.54 17.28
CA PRO A 262 -5.90 16.05 16.04
C PRO A 262 -6.53 14.94 15.19
N MET A 263 -5.90 13.76 15.12
CA MET A 263 -6.43 12.61 14.36
C MET A 263 -7.81 12.17 14.89
N GLU A 264 -7.98 12.13 16.21
CA GLU A 264 -9.25 11.80 16.85
C GLU A 264 -10.33 12.88 16.65
N LEU A 265 -9.94 14.17 16.61
CA LEU A 265 -10.87 15.25 16.30
C LEU A 265 -11.38 15.13 14.85
N TRP A 266 -10.49 14.91 13.88
CA TRP A 266 -10.87 14.67 12.49
C TRP A 266 -11.71 13.40 12.32
N LYS A 267 -11.41 12.33 13.07
CA LYS A 267 -12.24 11.12 13.14
C LYS A 267 -13.66 11.43 13.57
N LYS A 268 -13.83 12.05 14.75
CA LYS A 268 -15.14 12.35 15.34
C LYS A 268 -15.98 13.29 14.47
N VAL A 269 -15.34 14.22 13.76
CA VAL A 269 -16.01 15.06 12.76
C VAL A 269 -16.43 14.25 11.53
N TYR A 270 -15.56 13.38 11.02
CA TYR A 270 -15.84 12.56 9.85
C TYR A 270 -16.99 11.57 10.10
N GLU A 271 -16.92 10.81 11.19
CA GLU A 271 -17.93 9.82 11.59
C GLU A 271 -19.29 10.45 11.91
N ARG A 272 -19.33 11.73 12.31
CA ARG A 272 -20.59 12.46 12.52
C ARG A 272 -21.32 12.82 11.21
N VAL A 273 -20.61 12.87 10.08
CA VAL A 273 -21.17 13.10 8.74
C VAL A 273 -21.37 11.78 7.99
N PHE A 274 -20.47 10.82 8.21
CA PHE A 274 -20.46 9.50 7.58
C PHE A 274 -20.33 8.41 8.66
N PRO A 275 -21.39 8.13 9.44
CA PRO A 275 -21.31 7.16 10.52
C PRO A 275 -20.90 5.78 9.99
N PRO A 276 -19.96 5.09 10.64
CA PRO A 276 -19.47 3.81 10.18
C PRO A 276 -20.63 2.80 10.19
N LYS A 277 -20.82 2.11 9.07
CA LYS A 277 -21.79 1.01 9.00
C LYS A 277 -21.29 -0.14 9.87
N SER A 278 -22.20 -0.85 10.53
CA SER A 278 -21.85 -2.09 11.25
C SER A 278 -21.21 -3.06 10.26
N ILE A 279 -19.92 -3.31 10.42
CA ILE A 279 -19.18 -4.20 9.54
C ILE A 279 -19.61 -5.63 9.89
N ASN A 280 -20.64 -6.12 9.19
CA ASN A 280 -20.90 -7.55 9.10
C ASN A 280 -19.70 -8.19 8.39
N THR A 281 -18.68 -8.55 9.16
CA THR A 281 -17.57 -9.43 8.78
C THR A 281 -18.04 -10.89 8.64
N LEU A 282 -19.23 -11.08 8.06
CA LEU A 282 -19.48 -12.25 7.25
C LEU A 282 -18.32 -12.32 6.26
N LYS A 283 -17.56 -13.40 6.33
CA LYS A 283 -16.45 -13.67 5.43
C LYS A 283 -17.02 -13.93 4.05
N ASP A 284 -17.28 -12.85 3.29
CA ASP A 284 -17.55 -12.85 1.85
C ASP A 284 -16.24 -13.14 1.07
N THR A 285 -15.56 -14.17 1.56
CA THR A 285 -14.43 -14.87 1.03
C THR A 285 -15.03 -16.09 0.37
N LYS A 286 -15.53 -15.91 -0.86
CA LYS A 286 -15.84 -17.05 -1.72
C LYS A 286 -14.60 -17.93 -1.77
N ASP A 287 -14.79 -19.22 -1.56
CA ASP A 287 -13.72 -20.22 -1.49
C ASP A 287 -12.91 -20.20 -2.80
N PRO A 288 -11.62 -19.79 -2.78
CA PRO A 288 -10.77 -19.74 -3.97
C PRO A 288 -10.67 -21.08 -4.70
N ALA A 289 -10.79 -22.20 -3.98
CA ALA A 289 -10.77 -23.55 -4.56
C ALA A 289 -12.02 -23.87 -5.41
N ARG A 290 -12.99 -22.95 -5.48
CA ARG A 290 -14.25 -23.10 -6.25
C ARG A 290 -14.41 -22.04 -7.34
N ASP A 291 -13.42 -21.18 -7.54
CA ASP A 291 -13.43 -20.18 -8.60
C ASP A 291 -12.69 -20.72 -9.84
N PRO A 292 -13.38 -20.98 -10.97
CA PRO A 292 -12.75 -21.53 -12.17
C PRO A 292 -11.63 -20.66 -12.76
N GLN A 293 -11.53 -19.39 -12.35
CA GLN A 293 -10.44 -18.50 -12.77
C GLN A 293 -9.08 -18.86 -12.15
N TYR A 294 -9.07 -19.68 -11.08
CA TYR A 294 -7.88 -20.08 -10.31
C TYR A 294 -7.73 -21.61 -10.24
N ALA A 295 -8.41 -22.37 -11.11
CA ALA A 295 -8.28 -23.82 -11.19
C ALA A 295 -6.95 -24.20 -11.85
N GLU A 296 -6.10 -24.90 -11.10
CA GLU A 296 -4.77 -25.33 -11.54
C GLU A 296 -4.64 -26.83 -11.27
N ARG A 297 -4.79 -27.64 -12.31
CA ARG A 297 -4.98 -29.11 -12.20
C ARG A 297 -4.01 -29.79 -11.24
N GLU A 298 -2.72 -29.49 -11.33
CA GLU A 298 -1.68 -30.11 -10.49
C GLU A 298 -1.80 -29.68 -9.02
N VAL A 299 -2.16 -28.41 -8.77
CA VAL A 299 -2.39 -27.84 -7.42
C VAL A 299 -3.68 -28.40 -6.82
N ASP A 300 -4.72 -28.57 -7.61
CA ASP A 300 -6.00 -29.14 -7.17
C ASP A 300 -5.93 -30.66 -6.93
N GLU A 301 -5.18 -31.41 -7.74
CA GLU A 301 -4.84 -32.82 -7.47
C GLU A 301 -4.05 -32.95 -6.15
N MET A 302 -3.03 -32.10 -5.92
CA MET A 302 -2.27 -32.08 -4.66
C MET A 302 -3.11 -31.67 -3.44
N ARG A 303 -3.99 -30.66 -3.59
CA ARG A 303 -4.95 -30.25 -2.54
C ARG A 303 -5.85 -31.40 -2.16
N MET A 304 -6.47 -32.05 -3.15
CA MET A 304 -7.38 -33.18 -2.94
C MET A 304 -6.67 -34.33 -2.20
N GLN A 305 -5.41 -34.63 -2.53
CA GLN A 305 -4.62 -35.61 -1.78
C GLN A 305 -4.41 -35.17 -0.32
N LYS A 306 -4.03 -33.91 -0.07
CA LYS A 306 -3.79 -33.41 1.30
C LYS A 306 -5.05 -33.32 2.15
N ASP A 307 -6.20 -32.98 1.57
CA ASP A 307 -7.48 -33.01 2.27
C ASP A 307 -7.88 -34.45 2.65
N GLN A 308 -7.60 -35.44 1.79
CA GLN A 308 -7.80 -36.86 2.11
C GLN A 308 -6.85 -37.34 3.23
N GLU A 309 -5.56 -36.98 3.19
CA GLU A 309 -4.60 -37.27 4.27
C GLU A 309 -5.07 -36.65 5.60
N LEU A 310 -5.53 -35.39 5.58
CA LEU A 310 -6.01 -34.67 6.75
C LEU A 310 -7.29 -35.29 7.35
N GLU A 311 -8.23 -35.73 6.50
CA GLU A 311 -9.43 -36.46 6.95
C GLU A 311 -9.09 -37.85 7.51
N GLN A 312 -8.11 -38.55 6.93
CA GLN A 312 -7.61 -39.80 7.51
C GLN A 312 -6.97 -39.56 8.88
N TYR A 313 -6.15 -38.50 9.03
CA TYR A 313 -5.54 -38.10 10.29
C TYR A 313 -6.58 -37.75 11.35
N LYS A 314 -7.58 -36.92 11.04
CA LYS A 314 -8.70 -36.62 11.96
C LYS A 314 -9.41 -37.90 12.44
N ARG A 315 -9.63 -38.86 11.54
CA ARG A 315 -10.32 -40.13 11.84
C ARG A 315 -9.47 -41.08 12.68
N SER A 316 -8.16 -41.17 12.44
CA SER A 316 -7.26 -41.99 13.26
C SER A 316 -7.05 -41.36 14.64
N SER A 317 -6.83 -40.05 14.73
CA SER A 317 -6.77 -39.32 16.00
C SER A 317 -8.07 -39.50 16.80
N SER A 318 -9.24 -39.30 16.19
CA SER A 318 -10.54 -39.46 16.86
C SER A 318 -10.80 -40.88 17.37
N LYS A 319 -10.19 -41.91 16.76
CA LYS A 319 -10.21 -43.27 17.29
C LYS A 319 -9.25 -43.44 18.47
N SER A 320 -8.04 -42.89 18.36
CA SER A 320 -7.04 -42.94 19.43
C SER A 320 -7.51 -42.26 20.72
N TRP A 321 -8.16 -41.09 20.63
CA TRP A 321 -8.73 -40.39 21.79
C TRP A 321 -9.82 -41.23 22.46
N LYS A 322 -10.75 -41.81 21.68
CA LYS A 322 -11.82 -42.67 22.20
C LYS A 322 -11.32 -43.98 22.81
N GLN A 323 -10.13 -44.45 22.44
CA GLN A 323 -9.54 -45.64 23.03
C GLN A 323 -8.90 -45.32 24.39
N ILE A 324 -8.27 -44.14 24.53
CA ILE A 324 -7.77 -43.64 25.82
C ILE A 324 -8.92 -43.42 26.82
N GLU A 325 -10.09 -42.95 26.37
CA GLU A 325 -11.31 -42.82 27.19
C GLU A 325 -11.96 -44.17 27.59
N LEU A 326 -11.53 -45.29 27.00
CA LEU A 326 -12.04 -46.65 27.32
C LEU A 326 -11.05 -47.47 28.15
N ASP A 327 -9.78 -47.09 28.17
CA ASP A 327 -8.71 -47.71 28.96
C ASP A 327 -8.40 -46.92 30.27
N SER A 328 -9.36 -46.09 30.74
CA SER A 328 -9.27 -45.23 31.95
C SER A 328 -10.37 -45.53 32.98
#